data_AF-X1H187-F1
#
_entry.id   AF-X1H187-F1
#
_cell.length_a   1.000
_cell.length_b   1.000
_cell.length_c   1.000
_cell.angle_alpha   90.00
_cell.angle_beta   90.00
_cell.angle_gamma   90.00
#
_symmetry.space_group_name_H-M   'P 1'
#
loop_
_entity.id
_entity.type
_entity.pdbx_description
1 polymer ?
#
loop_
_entity_poly.entity_id
_entity_poly.type
_entity_poly.pdbx_seq_one_letter_code
_entity_poly.pdbx_strand_id
1 'polypeptide(L)'
;MLIEMHPGLHIVGRRDGYFEDSAAVVDQINASRADLLFVAMGSPKQELWITEHRDAINASFCMGVGGTFDIISGKTRRAPKVFRKTGTEF
;
A
#
# COMPACT_ATOMS: atom_id res chain seq x y z
N MET A 1 7.50 -3.90 14.09
CA MET A 1 6.56 -2.78 14.32
C MET A 1 5.09 -3.14 14.10
N LEU A 2 4.58 -3.31 12.87
CA LEU A 2 3.12 -3.55 12.67
C LEU A 2 2.62 -4.86 13.31
N ILE A 3 3.35 -5.95 13.15
CA ILE A 3 3.02 -7.25 13.77
C ILE A 3 3.12 -7.18 15.30
N GLU A 4 4.07 -6.41 15.83
CA GLU A 4 4.22 -6.22 17.28
C GLU A 4 3.06 -5.41 17.87
N MET A 5 2.56 -4.42 17.13
CA MET A 5 1.39 -3.62 17.53
C MET A 5 0.07 -4.37 17.35
N HIS A 6 0.01 -5.29 16.39
CA HIS A 6 -1.19 -6.06 16.04
C HIS A 6 -0.85 -7.54 15.84
N PRO A 7 -0.79 -8.34 16.93
CA PRO A 7 -0.34 -9.73 16.87
C PRO A 7 -1.20 -10.65 15.98
N GLY A 8 -2.48 -10.30 15.77
CA GLY A 8 -3.38 -11.02 14.86
C GLY A 8 -3.26 -10.62 13.39
N LEU A 9 -2.38 -9.67 13.05
CA LEU A 9 -2.17 -9.25 11.67
C LEU A 9 -1.25 -10.25 10.95
N HIS A 10 -1.79 -10.89 9.91
CA HIS A 10 -1.01 -11.79 9.06
C HIS A 10 -0.53 -11.06 7.82
N ILE A 11 0.77 -10.80 7.74
CA ILE A 11 1.39 -10.25 6.52
C ILE A 11 1.73 -11.43 5.60
N VAL A 12 0.86 -11.69 4.62
CA VAL A 12 0.96 -12.83 3.69
C VAL A 12 1.77 -12.55 2.42
N GLY A 13 2.14 -11.29 2.19
CA GLY A 13 2.92 -10.89 1.02
C GLY A 13 3.49 -9.49 1.16
N ARG A 14 4.59 -9.22 0.43
CA ARG A 14 5.22 -7.90 0.30
C ARG A 14 6.04 -7.83 -0.98
N ARG A 15 5.96 -6.70 -1.68
CA ARG A 15 6.69 -6.43 -2.92
C ARG A 15 6.89 -4.92 -3.06
N ASP A 16 7.98 -4.50 -3.69
CA ASP A 16 8.14 -3.10 -4.11
C ASP A 16 7.27 -2.74 -5.32
N GLY A 17 7.13 -1.45 -5.59
CA GLY A 17 6.32 -0.91 -6.69
C GLY A 17 7.06 -0.72 -8.02
N TYR A 18 8.28 -1.25 -8.16
CA TYR A 18 9.13 -1.14 -9.34
C TYR A 18 9.07 -2.45 -10.14
N PHE A 19 8.01 -2.60 -10.93
CA PHE A 19 7.79 -3.76 -11.79
C PHE A 19 7.32 -3.31 -13.17
N GLU A 20 7.62 -4.14 -14.18
CA GLU A 20 7.18 -3.94 -15.56
C GLU A 20 5.95 -4.79 -15.90
N ASP A 21 5.91 -6.02 -15.35
CA ASP A 21 4.82 -6.98 -15.59
C ASP A 21 3.79 -6.92 -14.46
N SER A 22 2.70 -6.19 -14.70
CA SER A 22 1.57 -6.11 -13.77
C SER A 22 0.82 -7.44 -13.62
N ALA A 23 0.75 -8.27 -14.66
CA ALA A 23 0.02 -9.54 -14.60
C ALA A 23 0.69 -10.50 -13.62
N ALA A 24 2.01 -10.62 -13.69
CA ALA A 24 2.79 -11.41 -12.73
C ALA A 24 2.63 -10.91 -11.28
N VAL A 25 2.46 -9.60 -11.08
CA VAL A 25 2.19 -9.03 -9.75
C VAL A 25 0.79 -9.39 -9.26
N VAL A 26 -0.22 -9.32 -10.11
CA VAL A 26 -1.60 -9.73 -9.78
C VAL A 26 -1.63 -11.21 -9.41
N ASP A 27 -0.93 -12.08 -10.14
CA ASP A 27 -0.85 -13.50 -9.84
C ASP A 27 -0.22 -13.76 -8.47
N GLN A 28 0.85 -13.02 -8.13
CA GLN A 28 1.48 -13.12 -6.80
C GLN A 28 0.54 -12.65 -5.68
N ILE A 29 -0.20 -11.56 -5.90
CA ILE A 29 -1.21 -11.07 -4.95
C ILE A 29 -2.28 -12.16 -4.73
N ASN A 30 -2.82 -12.72 -5.80
CA ASN A 30 -3.86 -13.74 -5.74
C ASN A 30 -3.34 -15.04 -5.06
N ALA A 31 -2.12 -15.45 -5.38
CA ALA A 31 -1.47 -16.61 -4.77
C ALA A 31 -1.24 -16.43 -3.25
N SER A 32 -1.01 -15.19 -2.80
CA SER A 32 -0.86 -14.89 -1.36
C SER A 32 -2.15 -15.05 -0.57
N ARG A 33 -3.31 -15.11 -1.24
CA ARG A 33 -4.66 -15.14 -0.64
C ARG A 33 -4.90 -13.99 0.33
N ALA A 34 -4.35 -12.81 0.03
CA ALA A 34 -4.57 -11.62 0.83
C ALA A 34 -6.05 -11.18 0.78
N ASP A 35 -6.64 -10.91 1.95
CA ASP A 35 -7.97 -10.30 2.05
C ASP A 35 -7.92 -8.78 1.77
N LEU A 36 -6.81 -8.15 2.17
CA LEU A 36 -6.55 -6.71 2.09
C LEU A 36 -5.27 -6.45 1.29
N LEU A 37 -5.38 -5.62 0.26
CA LEU A 37 -4.24 -5.14 -0.53
C LEU A 37 -4.02 -3.64 -0.29
N PHE A 38 -2.81 -3.28 0.12
CA PHE A 38 -2.38 -1.88 0.26
C PHE A 38 -1.30 -1.55 -0.77
N VAL A 39 -1.52 -0.50 -1.57
CA VAL A 39 -0.64 -0.11 -2.68
C VAL A 39 0.01 1.22 -2.38
N ALA A 40 1.34 1.27 -2.37
CA ALA A 40 2.14 2.43 -2.01
C ALA A 40 3.03 2.89 -3.18
N MET A 41 2.43 3.08 -4.36
CA MET A 41 3.15 3.48 -5.57
C MET A 41 3.15 5.00 -5.81
N GLY A 42 2.49 5.76 -4.91
CA GLY A 42 2.29 7.19 -5.07
C GLY A 42 1.12 7.51 -6.00
N SER A 43 0.59 8.72 -5.87
CA SER A 43 -0.50 9.21 -6.73
C SER A 43 0.07 9.89 -7.98
N PRO A 44 -0.58 9.76 -9.15
CA PRO A 44 -1.81 9.02 -9.44
C PRO A 44 -1.59 7.54 -9.78
N LYS A 45 -0.34 7.07 -9.78
CA LYS A 45 0.04 5.73 -10.28
C LYS A 45 -0.72 4.61 -9.57
N GLN A 46 -0.87 4.70 -8.25
CA GLN A 46 -1.55 3.66 -7.47
C GLN A 46 -3.06 3.61 -7.77
N GLU A 47 -3.73 4.75 -7.93
CA GLU A 47 -5.17 4.78 -8.23
C GLU A 47 -5.45 4.20 -9.60
N LEU A 48 -4.63 4.57 -10.59
CA LEU A 48 -4.74 4.06 -11.96
C LEU A 48 -4.49 2.55 -12.00
N TRP A 49 -3.42 2.08 -11.36
CA TRP A 49 -3.08 0.65 -11.35
C TRP A 49 -4.15 -0.21 -10.66
N ILE A 50 -4.67 0.25 -9.51
CA ILE A 50 -5.77 -0.43 -8.82
C ILE A 50 -7.00 -0.48 -9.73
N THR A 51 -7.36 0.63 -10.37
CA THR A 51 -8.54 0.71 -11.23
C THR A 51 -8.41 -0.25 -12.43
N GLU A 52 -7.23 -0.27 -13.05
CA GLU A 52 -6.95 -1.13 -14.21
C GLU A 52 -6.99 -2.63 -13.88
N HIS A 53 -6.53 -3.03 -12.70
CA HIS A 53 -6.38 -4.45 -12.33
C HIS A 53 -7.43 -4.93 -11.33
N ARG A 54 -8.41 -4.09 -10.96
CA ARG A 54 -9.37 -4.40 -9.89
C ARG A 54 -10.06 -5.73 -10.15
N ASP A 55 -10.55 -5.96 -11.35
CA ASP A 55 -11.34 -7.15 -11.68
C ASP A 55 -10.51 -8.45 -11.66
N ALA A 56 -9.19 -8.35 -11.81
CA ALA A 56 -8.28 -9.50 -11.76
C ALA A 56 -7.77 -9.81 -10.34
N ILE A 57 -7.93 -8.89 -9.39
CA ILE A 57 -7.46 -9.03 -8.00
C ILE A 57 -8.56 -9.67 -7.14
N ASN A 58 -8.22 -10.81 -6.51
CA ASN A 58 -9.11 -11.57 -5.64
C ASN A 58 -9.25 -10.96 -4.23
N ALA A 59 -8.34 -10.07 -3.82
CA ALA A 59 -8.46 -9.39 -2.54
C ALA A 59 -9.78 -8.60 -2.48
N SER A 60 -10.51 -8.76 -1.38
CA SER A 60 -11.82 -8.13 -1.20
C SER A 60 -11.70 -6.60 -1.11
N PHE A 61 -10.55 -6.12 -0.63
CA PHE A 61 -10.29 -4.71 -0.42
C PHE A 61 -8.94 -4.30 -1.01
N CYS A 62 -8.94 -3.18 -1.73
CA CYS A 62 -7.74 -2.56 -2.31
C CYS A 62 -7.71 -1.07 -1.94
N MET A 63 -6.58 -0.57 -1.44
CA MET A 63 -6.43 0.83 -1.07
C MET A 63 -5.04 1.37 -1.43
N GLY A 64 -5.03 2.51 -2.12
CA GLY A 64 -3.83 3.33 -2.25
C GLY A 64 -3.50 4.00 -0.92
N VAL A 65 -2.25 3.88 -0.46
CA VAL A 65 -1.79 4.44 0.83
C VAL A 65 -0.66 5.46 0.67
N GLY A 66 -0.18 5.69 -0.56
CA GLY A 66 0.92 6.61 -0.83
C GLY A 66 2.16 6.30 0.04
N GLY A 67 2.84 7.34 0.52
CA GLY A 67 4.04 7.23 1.36
C GLY A 67 3.80 6.76 2.80
N THR A 68 2.62 6.24 3.15
CA THR A 68 2.30 5.82 4.53
C THR A 68 3.29 4.78 5.07
N PHE A 69 3.75 3.84 4.23
CA PHE A 69 4.74 2.86 4.67
C PHE A 69 6.13 3.46 4.93
N ASP A 70 6.53 4.52 4.23
CA ASP A 70 7.79 5.21 4.54
C ASP A 70 7.71 5.91 5.90
N ILE A 71 6.54 6.41 6.30
CA ILE A 71 6.31 7.00 7.63
C ILE A 71 6.29 5.92 8.72
N ILE A 72 5.55 4.82 8.51
CA ILE A 72 5.45 3.72 9.49
C ILE A 72 6.80 3.03 9.68
N SER A 73 7.58 2.83 8.62
CA SER A 73 8.92 2.23 8.72
C SER A 73 9.95 3.15 9.39
N GLY A 74 9.60 4.40 9.69
CA GLY A 74 10.50 5.40 10.27
C GLY A 74 11.49 5.99 9.27
N LYS A 75 11.41 5.63 7.98
CA LYS A 75 12.26 6.14 6.91
C LYS A 75 11.99 7.62 6.63
N THR A 76 10.73 8.05 6.73
CA THR A 76 10.31 9.43 6.51
C THR A 76 9.62 9.97 7.76
N ARG A 77 10.02 11.16 8.21
CA ARG A 77 9.32 11.85 9.30
C ARG A 77 8.08 12.55 8.74
N ARG A 78 6.92 12.25 9.31
CA ARG A 78 5.68 12.97 8.99
C ARG A 78 5.82 14.47 9.25
N ALA A 79 5.10 15.29 8.48
CA ALA A 79 5.06 16.74 8.66
C ALA A 79 4.73 17.13 10.13
N PRO A 80 5.32 18.22 10.67
CA PRO A 80 5.02 18.71 12.00
C PRO A 80 3.53 18.98 12.22
N LYS A 81 3.06 18.86 13.47
CA LYS A 81 1.63 18.98 13.82
C LYS A 81 0.98 20.29 13.35
N VAL A 82 1.73 21.39 13.28
CA VAL A 82 1.19 22.69 12.83
C VAL A 82 0.75 22.60 11.37
N PHE A 83 1.63 22.16 10.47
CA PHE A 83 1.34 22.02 9.04
C PHE A 83 0.20 21.04 8.76
N ARG A 84 0.11 19.96 9.54
CA ARG A 84 -1.01 18.99 9.49
C ARG A 84 -2.35 19.61 9.86
N LYS A 85 -2.38 20.46 10.89
CA LYS A 85 -3.59 21.14 11.35
C LYS A 85 -4.05 22.24 10.39
N THR A 86 -3.11 22.87 9.68
CA THR A 86 -3.39 23.95 8.74
C THR A 86 -3.62 23.46 7.31
N GLY A 87 -3.52 22.16 7.04
CA GLY A 87 -3.68 21.59 5.71
C GLY A 87 -2.56 21.99 4.74
N THR A 88 -1.40 22.36 5.26
CA THR A 88 -0.22 22.77 4.48
C THR A 88 0.88 21.72 4.49
N GLU A 89 0.54 20.47 4.83
CA GLU A 89 1.39 19.31 4.57
C GLU A 89 1.26 18.94 3.08
N PHE A 90 2.36 19.06 2.35
CA PHE A 90 2.50 18.63 0.95
C PHE A 90 3.65 17.62 0.86
#